data_AF-A0A7R9VXQ3-F1
#
_entry.id   AF-A0A7R9VXQ3-F1
#
_cell.length_a   1.000
_cell.length_b   1.000
_cell.length_c   1.000
_cell.angle_alpha   90.00
_cell.angle_beta   90.00
_cell.angle_gamma   90.00
#
_symmetry.space_group_name_H-M   'P 1'
#
loop_
_entity.id
_entity.type
_entity.pdbx_description
1 polymer ?
#
loop_
_entity_poly.entity_id
_entity_poly.type
_entity_poly.pdbx_seq_one_letter_code
_entity_poly.pdbx_strand_id
1 'polypeptide(L)'
;DVSFGPPFKGRVSPLAGMRRTVGDGPDADAFKYYLKVVPTEYYGRWGGVTETHQYSVSEYVSRAKKFPAPGEEPAALDLFYDVSPIVVTVSDSPRTTAHFLVRLCAVVGGVFAVTRMTDRWVDWIIKCLAKR
;
A
#
# COMPACT_ATOMS: atom_id res chain seq x y z
N ASP A 1 -5.96 -12.66 -14.11
CA ASP A 1 -5.65 -11.47 -13.30
C ASP A 1 -5.63 -10.27 -14.25
N VAL A 2 -6.24 -9.16 -13.86
CA VAL A 2 -6.29 -7.94 -14.67
C VAL A 2 -5.33 -6.95 -14.03
N SER A 3 -4.36 -6.46 -14.80
CA SER A 3 -3.39 -5.50 -14.29
C SER A 3 -2.96 -4.55 -15.39
N PHE A 4 -2.62 -3.32 -15.01
CA PHE A 4 -2.23 -2.27 -15.94
C PHE A 4 -0.81 -1.80 -15.61
N GLY A 5 0.11 -1.95 -16.57
CA GLY A 5 1.51 -1.54 -16.44
C GLY A 5 2.37 -2.45 -15.55
N PRO A 6 3.66 -2.08 -15.40
CA PRO A 6 4.65 -2.88 -14.66
C PRO A 6 4.30 -3.03 -13.17
N PRO A 7 4.63 -4.16 -12.53
CA PRO A 7 4.40 -4.34 -11.09
C PRO A 7 5.35 -3.47 -10.26
N PHE A 8 4.84 -2.90 -9.17
CA PHE A 8 5.63 -2.20 -8.16
C PHE A 8 5.32 -2.76 -6.76
N LYS A 9 6.23 -2.52 -5.82
CA LYS A 9 6.13 -3.05 -4.45
C LYS A 9 4.90 -2.45 -3.74
N GLY A 10 4.03 -3.33 -3.22
CA GLY A 10 2.81 -2.92 -2.52
C GLY A 10 1.58 -2.76 -3.41
N ARG A 11 1.66 -3.05 -4.72
CA ARG A 11 0.50 -3.09 -5.60
C ARG A 11 -0.43 -4.25 -5.22
N VAL A 12 -1.70 -3.95 -4.95
CA VAL A 12 -2.76 -4.94 -4.77
C VAL A 12 -3.75 -4.81 -5.92
N SER A 13 -4.03 -5.91 -6.60
CA SER A 13 -4.97 -6.00 -7.73
C SER A 13 -6.35 -6.38 -7.17
N PRO A 14 -7.39 -5.52 -7.23
CA PRO A 14 -8.70 -5.82 -6.67
C PRO A 14 -9.39 -7.05 -7.28
N LEU A 15 -9.12 -7.36 -8.55
CA LEU A 15 -9.67 -8.53 -9.25
C LEU A 15 -8.78 -9.77 -9.17
N ALA A 16 -7.60 -9.68 -8.53
CA ALA A 16 -6.74 -10.85 -8.39
C ALA A 16 -7.44 -11.90 -7.53
N GLY A 17 -7.62 -13.10 -8.11
CA GLY A 17 -8.22 -14.24 -7.42
C GLY A 17 -9.75 -14.21 -7.34
N MET A 18 -10.43 -13.20 -7.89
CA MET A 18 -11.90 -13.18 -7.92
C MET A 18 -12.40 -14.20 -8.95
N ARG A 19 -13.27 -15.11 -8.51
CA ARG A 19 -13.99 -16.07 -9.37
C ARG A 19 -15.47 -16.04 -9.01
N ARG A 20 -16.32 -15.76 -10.00
CA ARG A 20 -17.78 -15.88 -9.89
C ARG A 20 -18.22 -17.11 -10.66
N THR A 21 -19.15 -17.86 -10.08
CA THR A 21 -19.82 -18.99 -10.73
C THR A 21 -21.31 -18.72 -10.68
N VAL A 22 -21.95 -18.69 -11.84
CA VAL A 22 -23.41 -18.59 -11.95
C VAL A 22 -23.99 -19.99 -11.78
N GLY A 23 -25.03 -20.14 -10.97
CA GLY A 23 -25.75 -21.40 -10.84
C GLY A 23 -26.51 -21.76 -12.11
N ASP A 24 -26.82 -23.04 -12.30
CA ASP A 24 -27.45 -23.59 -13.52
C ASP A 24 -28.97 -23.29 -13.59
N GLY A 25 -29.34 -22.03 -13.34
CA GLY A 25 -30.72 -21.54 -13.34
C GLY A 25 -31.17 -21.03 -14.72
N PRO A 26 -32.49 -20.81 -14.92
CA PRO A 26 -33.04 -20.27 -16.16
C PRO A 26 -32.67 -18.79 -16.39
N ASP A 27 -32.31 -18.07 -15.33
CA ASP A 27 -31.86 -16.68 -15.37
C ASP A 27 -30.33 -16.65 -15.55
N ALA A 28 -29.86 -15.86 -16.51
CA ALA A 28 -28.43 -15.69 -16.75
C ALA A 28 -28.00 -14.31 -16.22
N ASP A 29 -27.15 -14.27 -15.20
CA ASP A 29 -26.69 -12.98 -14.67
C ASP A 29 -25.68 -12.33 -15.63
N ALA A 30 -25.92 -11.07 -15.99
CA ALA A 30 -24.95 -10.23 -16.70
C ALA A 30 -24.08 -9.51 -15.68
N PHE A 31 -22.76 -9.61 -15.84
CA PHE A 31 -21.78 -9.00 -14.95
C PHE A 31 -21.11 -7.84 -15.68
N LYS A 32 -21.31 -6.63 -15.17
CA LYS A 32 -20.66 -5.43 -15.68
C LYS A 32 -19.66 -4.94 -14.65
N TYR A 33 -18.40 -4.86 -15.04
CA TYR A 33 -17.32 -4.35 -14.20
C TYR A 33 -16.85 -3.00 -14.74
N TYR A 34 -16.90 -1.97 -13.90
CA TYR A 34 -16.36 -0.65 -14.20
C TYR A 34 -15.00 -0.50 -13.51
N LEU A 35 -13.94 -0.47 -14.30
CA LEU A 35 -12.57 -0.26 -13.87
C LEU A 35 -12.22 1.22 -14.01
N LYS A 36 -11.86 1.85 -12.91
CA LYS A 36 -11.31 3.21 -12.93
C LYS A 36 -9.80 3.11 -12.76
N VAL A 37 -9.06 3.39 -13.82
CA VAL A 37 -7.60 3.30 -13.88
C VAL A 37 -6.99 4.63 -13.45
N VAL A 38 -6.08 4.59 -12.49
CA VAL A 38 -5.40 5.75 -11.93
C VAL A 38 -3.91 5.68 -12.30
N PRO A 39 -3.40 6.60 -13.13
CA PRO A 39 -1.97 6.70 -13.40
C PRO A 39 -1.20 6.90 -12.09
N THR A 40 -0.12 6.13 -11.92
CA THR A 40 0.68 6.14 -10.70
C THR A 40 2.16 6.20 -11.05
N GLU A 41 2.86 7.17 -10.47
CA GLU A 41 4.32 7.27 -10.59
C GLU A 41 4.96 6.72 -9.32
N TYR A 42 5.73 5.65 -9.46
CA TYR A 42 6.48 5.06 -8.34
C TYR A 42 7.93 5.52 -8.36
N TYR A 43 8.35 6.21 -7.31
CA TYR A 43 9.73 6.63 -7.10
C TYR A 43 10.41 5.63 -6.17
N GLY A 44 11.28 4.80 -6.74
CA GLY A 44 12.06 3.83 -5.99
C GLY A 44 13.14 4.48 -5.13
N ARG A 45 13.59 3.76 -4.10
CA ARG A 45 14.62 4.21 -3.14
C ARG A 45 15.92 4.73 -3.79
N TRP A 46 16.26 4.23 -4.98
CA TRP A 46 17.49 4.57 -5.71
C TRP A 46 17.25 5.52 -6.89
N GLY A 47 16.12 6.23 -6.92
CA GLY A 47 15.86 7.28 -7.90
C GLY A 47 15.31 6.79 -9.25
N GLY A 48 15.01 5.49 -9.38
CA GLY A 48 14.27 4.99 -10.54
C GLY A 48 12.81 5.38 -10.48
N VAL A 49 12.31 6.02 -11.53
CA VAL A 49 10.87 6.30 -11.72
C VAL A 49 10.26 5.16 -12.51
N THR A 50 9.18 4.57 -12.01
CA THR A 50 8.40 3.55 -12.69
C THR A 50 6.97 4.05 -12.86
N GLU A 51 6.59 4.32 -14.10
CA GLU A 51 5.20 4.62 -14.46
C GLU A 51 4.39 3.33 -14.44
N THR A 52 3.35 3.32 -13.63
CA THR A 52 2.46 2.17 -13.42
C THR A 52 1.03 2.67 -13.28
N HIS A 53 0.08 1.75 -13.26
CA HIS A 53 -1.32 2.09 -13.10
C HIS A 53 -1.91 1.30 -11.94
N GLN A 54 -2.65 1.99 -11.09
CA GLN A 54 -3.56 1.37 -10.12
C GLN A 54 -4.97 1.37 -10.69
N TYR A 55 -5.86 0.56 -10.15
CA TYR A 55 -7.25 0.60 -10.58
C TYR A 55 -8.19 0.23 -9.44
N SER A 56 -9.38 0.83 -9.45
CA SER A 56 -10.51 0.43 -8.59
C SER A 56 -11.59 -0.22 -9.43
N VAL A 57 -12.41 -1.06 -8.81
CA VAL A 57 -13.44 -1.83 -9.50
C VAL A 57 -14.78 -1.64 -8.83
N SER A 58 -15.78 -1.32 -9.65
CA SER A 58 -17.19 -1.33 -9.27
C SER A 58 -17.91 -2.43 -10.04
N GLU A 59 -18.57 -3.33 -9.32
CA GLU A 59 -19.32 -4.45 -9.87
C GLU A 59 -20.81 -4.10 -9.96
N TYR A 60 -21.42 -4.36 -11.11
CA TYR A 60 -22.85 -4.25 -11.33
C TYR A 60 -23.37 -5.56 -11.89
N VAL A 61 -24.32 -6.17 -11.18
CA VAL A 61 -24.94 -7.43 -11.59
C VAL A 61 -26.37 -7.13 -11.98
N SER A 62 -26.72 -7.40 -13.23
CA SER A 62 -28.09 -7.29 -13.73
C SER A 62 -28.58 -8.66 -14.16
N ARG A 63 -29.80 -9.01 -13.77
CA ARG A 63 -30.43 -10.25 -14.24
C ARG A 63 -30.73 -10.12 -15.73
N ALA A 64 -30.09 -10.94 -16.56
CA ALA A 64 -30.38 -11.03 -17.98
C ALA A 64 -31.13 -12.32 -18.28
N LYS A 65 -31.94 -12.29 -19.34
CA LYS A 65 -32.60 -13.50 -19.83
C LYS A 65 -31.63 -14.26 -20.71
N LYS A 66 -31.65 -15.59 -20.61
CA LYS A 66 -30.86 -16.49 -21.46
C LYS A 66 -31.19 -16.33 -22.95
N PHE A 67 -32.43 -15.90 -23.26
CA PHE A 67 -32.90 -15.56 -24.59
C PHE A 67 -33.45 -14.12 -24.57
N PRO A 68 -32.62 -13.10 -24.85
CA PRO A 68 -33.07 -11.72 -24.89
C PRO A 68 -34.05 -11.49 -26.06
N ALA A 69 -35.06 -10.66 -25.84
CA ALA A 69 -35.87 -10.12 -26.93
C ALA A 69 -35.02 -9.18 -27.82
N PRO A 70 -35.44 -8.86 -29.08
CA PRO A 70 -34.71 -7.92 -29.92
C PRO A 70 -34.58 -6.55 -29.22
N GLY A 71 -33.38 -6.22 -28.74
CA GLY A 71 -33.09 -5.00 -27.98
C GLY A 71 -32.69 -5.20 -26.51
N GLU A 72 -32.85 -6.41 -25.94
CA GLU A 72 -32.26 -6.76 -24.64
C GLU A 72 -30.79 -7.22 -24.84
N GLU A 73 -29.87 -6.76 -23.99
CA GLU A 73 -28.49 -7.24 -24.01
C GLU A 73 -28.42 -8.68 -23.47
N PRO A 74 -27.72 -9.60 -24.17
CA PRO A 74 -27.52 -10.97 -23.67
C PRO A 74 -26.71 -10.97 -22.38
N ALA A 75 -26.82 -12.06 -21.61
CA ALA A 75 -25.95 -12.26 -20.46
C ALA A 75 -24.48 -12.31 -20.92
N ALA A 76 -23.72 -11.27 -20.55
CA ALA A 76 -22.33 -11.09 -20.93
C ALA A 76 -21.50 -10.62 -19.74
N LEU A 77 -20.19 -10.78 -19.89
CA LEU A 77 -19.17 -10.20 -19.01
C LEU A 77 -18.64 -8.94 -19.69
N ASP A 78 -19.12 -7.78 -19.27
CA ASP A 78 -18.67 -6.49 -19.83
C ASP A 78 -17.67 -5.82 -18.90
N LEU A 79 -16.51 -5.46 -19.45
CA LEU A 79 -15.43 -4.78 -18.76
C LEU A 79 -15.29 -3.36 -19.33
N PHE A 80 -15.84 -2.38 -18.62
CA PHE A 80 -15.68 -0.97 -18.95
C PHE A 80 -14.46 -0.43 -18.22
N TYR A 81 -13.55 0.25 -18.93
CA TYR A 81 -12.41 0.91 -18.31
C TYR A 81 -12.46 2.41 -18.61
N ASP A 82 -12.18 3.22 -17.59
CA ASP A 82 -12.05 4.67 -17.72
C ASP A 82 -10.79 5.15 -16.99
N VAL A 83 -10.14 6.18 -17.54
CA VAL A 83 -8.87 6.70 -17.01
C VAL A 83 -9.16 7.94 -16.17
N SER A 84 -8.75 7.89 -14.91
CA SER A 84 -8.86 9.01 -13.98
C SER A 84 -7.86 10.11 -14.35
N PRO A 85 -8.27 11.39 -14.37
CA PRO A 85 -7.38 12.52 -14.65
C PRO A 85 -6.46 12.90 -13.46
N ILE A 86 -6.42 12.07 -12.42
CA ILE A 86 -5.62 12.29 -11.21
C ILE A 86 -4.43 11.33 -11.24
N VAL A 87 -3.23 11.87 -11.05
CA VAL A 87 -1.99 11.10 -10.96
C VAL A 87 -1.60 10.91 -9.50
N VAL A 88 -1.28 9.68 -9.12
CA VAL A 88 -0.82 9.35 -7.76
C VAL A 88 0.69 9.18 -7.76
N THR A 89 1.39 9.98 -6.97
CA THR A 89 2.84 9.85 -6.80
C THR A 89 3.16 9.10 -5.52
N VAL A 90 3.77 7.91 -5.64
CA VAL A 90 4.22 7.09 -4.52
C VAL A 90 5.74 7.17 -4.42
N SER A 91 6.26 7.78 -3.36
CA SER A 91 7.69 7.86 -3.11
C SER A 91 8.12 6.98 -1.95
N ASP A 92 9.04 6.04 -2.21
CA ASP A 92 9.72 5.26 -1.17
C ASP A 92 11.02 5.98 -0.79
N SER A 93 10.88 7.05 0.01
CA SER A 93 12.03 7.78 0.52
C SER A 93 12.70 7.01 1.66
N PRO A 94 14.00 6.67 1.57
CA PRO A 94 14.70 6.12 2.72
C PRO A 94 14.73 7.18 3.82
N ARG A 95 14.57 6.74 5.09
CA ARG A 95 14.79 7.63 6.24
C ARG A 95 16.19 8.24 6.10
N THR A 96 16.29 9.56 6.26
CA THR A 96 17.54 10.27 6.09
C THR A 96 18.61 9.69 7.02
N THR A 97 19.82 9.49 6.50
CA THR A 97 20.98 9.05 7.30
C THR A 97 21.28 10.02 8.45
N ALA A 98 20.88 11.29 8.31
CA ALA A 98 20.91 12.28 9.37
C ALA A 98 20.11 11.84 10.61
N HIS A 99 18.91 11.27 10.46
CA HIS A 99 18.14 10.77 11.60
C HIS A 99 18.83 9.62 12.33
N PHE A 100 19.58 8.78 11.60
CA PHE A 100 20.39 7.73 12.21
C PHE A 100 21.55 8.32 13.03
N LEU A 101 22.26 9.31 12.48
CA LEU A 101 23.36 9.98 13.18
C LEU A 101 22.91 10.70 14.45
N VAL A 102 21.75 11.38 14.42
CA VAL A 102 21.18 12.02 15.62
C VAL A 102 20.89 10.99 16.70
N ARG A 103 20.29 9.84 16.32
CA ARG A 103 20.03 8.74 17.26
C ARG A 103 21.32 8.15 17.83
N LEU A 104 22.33 7.96 16.99
CA LEU A 104 23.63 7.45 17.42
C LEU A 104 24.30 8.41 18.42
N CYS A 105 24.32 9.71 18.11
CA CYS A 105 24.86 10.73 19.01
C CYS A 105 24.12 10.76 20.34
N ALA A 106 22.78 10.68 20.33
CA ALA A 106 21.97 10.64 21.54
C ALA A 106 22.32 9.44 22.44
N VAL A 107 22.53 8.26 21.86
CA VAL A 107 22.93 7.06 22.61
C VAL A 107 24.33 7.22 23.19
N VAL A 108 25.31 7.66 22.38
CA VAL A 108 26.69 7.84 22.84
C VAL A 108 26.75 8.90 23.95
N GLY A 109 26.15 10.07 23.74
CA GLY A 109 26.08 11.14 24.73
C GLY A 109 25.37 10.71 26.02
N GLY A 110 24.30 9.92 25.89
CA GLY A 110 23.58 9.33 27.03
C GLY A 110 24.46 8.42 27.86
N VAL A 111 25.22 7.51 27.23
CA VAL A 111 26.13 6.59 27.94
C VAL A 111 27.20 7.38 28.71
N PHE A 112 27.85 8.37 28.07
CA PHE A 112 28.85 9.20 28.74
C PHE A 112 28.30 9.99 29.93
N ALA A 113 27.07 10.51 29.80
CA ALA A 113 26.41 11.23 30.89
C ALA A 113 26.08 10.29 32.07
N VAL A 114 25.56 9.10 31.78
CA VAL A 114 25.22 8.10 32.80
C VAL A 114 26.46 7.63 33.55
N THR A 115 27.55 7.26 32.85
CA THR A 115 28.79 6.82 33.50
C THR A 115 29.34 7.88 34.46
N ARG A 116 29.44 9.15 34.01
CA ARG A 116 29.91 10.26 34.86
C ARG A 116 29.01 10.53 36.06
N MET A 117 27.70 10.34 35.90
CA MET A 117 26.76 10.48 37.00
C MET A 117 27.00 9.36 38.02
N THR A 118 27.14 8.12 37.58
CA THR A 118 27.41 6.97 38.44
C THR A 118 28.71 7.12 39.23
N ASP A 119 29.81 7.52 38.59
CA ASP A 119 31.10 7.73 39.27
C ASP A 119 30.97 8.75 40.41
N ARG A 120 30.30 9.88 40.16
CA ARG A 120 30.07 10.90 41.18
C ARG A 120 29.20 10.41 42.33
N TRP A 121 28.20 9.59 42.04
CA TRP A 121 27.34 9.01 43.08
C TRP A 121 28.10 8.03 43.96
N VAL A 122 28.96 7.20 43.36
CA VAL A 122 29.82 6.26 44.11
C VAL A 122 30.77 7.02 45.02
N ASP A 123 31.46 8.03 44.52
CA ASP A 123 32.35 8.88 45.32
C ASP A 123 31.63 9.57 46.49
N TRP A 124 30.41 10.05 46.23
CA TRP A 124 29.58 10.66 47.27
C TRP A 124 29.19 9.66 48.35
N ILE A 125 28.76 8.45 47.97
CA ILE A 125 28.40 7.37 48.89
C ILE A 125 29.62 6.96 49.75
N ILE A 126 30.78 6.77 49.15
CA ILE A 126 32.02 6.41 49.87
C ILE A 126 32.37 7.51 50.90
N LYS A 127 32.29 8.79 50.50
CA LYS A 127 32.54 9.91 51.43
C LYS A 127 31.52 9.98 52.57
N CYS A 128 30.25 9.72 52.30
CA CYS A 128 29.21 9.67 53.33
C CYS A 128 29.43 8.52 54.32
N LEU A 129 29.86 7.34 53.83
CA LEU A 129 30.15 6.18 54.68
C LEU A 129 31.45 6.36 55.47
N ALA A 130 32.50 6.94 54.87
CA ALA A 130 33.78 7.18 55.53
C ALA A 130 33.74 8.33 56.57
N LYS A 131 32.71 9.18 56.53
CA LYS A 131 32.51 10.26 57.51
C LYS A 131 31.66 9.82 58.71
N ARG A 132 31.29 8.55 58.79
CA ARG A 132 30.60 7.93 59.91
C ARG A 132 31.58 7.10 60.74
#